data_AF-A0A943F5H7-F1
#
_entry.id   AF-A0A943F5H7-F1
#
_cell.length_a   1.000
_cell.length_b   1.000
_cell.length_c   1.000
_cell.angle_alpha   90.00
_cell.angle_beta   90.00
_cell.angle_gamma   90.00
#
_symmetry.space_group_name_H-M   'P 1'
#
loop_
_entity.id
_entity.type
_entity.pdbx_description
1 polymer ?
#
loop_
_entity_poly.entity_id
_entity_poly.type
_entity_poly.pdbx_seq_one_letter_code
_entity_poly.pdbx_strand_id
1 'polypeptide(L)'
;MGVPVITPSTTTREQAITDIIESVALEETALSHILNAEGEKLQRIFAFDNITPETVLAANHSVESTVNAIAGLESVLEMKLRLFTDCACNPPRS
;
A
#
# COMPACT_ATOMS: atom_id res chain seq x y z
N MET A 1 0.43 -37.35 -6.10
CA MET A 1 1.10 -36.04 -6.24
C MET A 1 1.85 -35.78 -4.95
N GLY A 2 3.17 -35.54 -5.01
CA GLY A 2 4.01 -35.36 -3.82
C GLY A 2 3.78 -33.99 -3.19
N VAL A 3 3.76 -33.93 -1.86
CA VAL A 3 3.64 -32.68 -1.12
C VAL A 3 4.91 -31.85 -1.37
N PRO A 4 4.81 -30.55 -1.70
CA PRO A 4 5.99 -29.71 -1.86
C PRO A 4 6.77 -29.62 -0.55
N VAL A 5 8.09 -29.85 -0.62
CA VAL A 5 9.00 -29.67 0.52
C VAL A 5 9.40 -28.21 0.57
N ILE A 6 9.04 -27.52 1.65
CA ILE A 6 9.49 -26.15 1.93
C ILE A 6 10.85 -26.24 2.62
N THR A 7 11.90 -25.76 1.95
CA THR A 7 13.25 -25.67 2.53
C THR A 7 13.46 -24.32 3.21
N PRO A 8 14.19 -24.27 4.35
CA PRO A 8 14.53 -23.01 5.00
C PRO A 8 15.30 -22.07 4.07
N SER A 9 14.99 -20.78 4.14
CA SER A 9 15.76 -19.74 3.42
C SER A 9 17.15 -19.56 4.04
N THR A 10 18.12 -19.17 3.21
CA THR A 10 19.44 -18.69 3.65
C THR A 10 19.45 -17.21 4.03
N THR A 11 18.36 -16.48 3.80
CA THR A 11 18.21 -15.07 4.16
C THR A 11 18.27 -14.90 5.68
N THR A 12 19.11 -13.98 6.15
CA THR A 12 19.15 -13.66 7.58
C THR A 12 17.89 -12.93 7.99
N ARG A 13 17.61 -12.99 9.29
CA ARG A 13 16.47 -12.30 9.87
C ARG A 13 16.54 -10.79 9.65
N GLU A 14 17.72 -10.21 9.79
CA GLU A 14 17.98 -8.78 9.59
C GLU A 14 17.72 -8.39 8.12
N GLN A 15 18.22 -9.18 7.16
CA GLN A 15 17.98 -8.94 5.74
C GLN A 15 16.49 -9.02 5.41
N ALA A 16 15.79 -10.03 5.93
CA ALA A 16 14.35 -10.18 5.69
C ALA A 16 13.53 -8.99 6.23
N ILE A 17 13.92 -8.41 7.37
CA ILE A 17 13.28 -7.21 7.91
C ILE A 17 13.55 -6.00 7.01
N THR A 18 14.79 -5.82 6.55
CA THR A 18 15.14 -4.77 5.59
C THR A 18 14.34 -4.91 4.30
N ASP A 19 14.27 -6.10 3.72
CA ASP A 19 13.53 -6.38 2.49
C ASP A 19 12.02 -6.05 2.66
N ILE A 20 11.43 -6.35 3.82
CA ILE A 20 10.04 -5.99 4.12
C ILE A 20 9.87 -4.47 4.18
N ILE A 21 10.76 -3.76 4.87
CA ILE A 21 10.69 -2.29 4.97
C ILE A 21 10.83 -1.64 3.59
N GLU A 22 11.75 -2.12 2.76
CA GLU A 22 11.91 -1.66 1.38
C GLU A 22 10.66 -1.95 0.54
N SER A 23 10.09 -3.15 0.66
CA SER A 23 8.84 -3.51 -0.03
C SER A 23 7.68 -2.61 0.38
N VAL A 24 7.55 -2.28 1.66
CA VAL A 24 6.54 -1.33 2.14
C VAL A 24 6.77 0.05 1.55
N ALA A 25 8.00 0.57 1.62
CA ALA A 25 8.32 1.88 1.06
C ALA A 25 7.99 1.98 -0.45
N LEU A 26 8.21 0.90 -1.21
CA LEU A 26 7.85 0.82 -2.62
C LEU A 26 6.32 0.83 -2.83
N GLU A 27 5.57 0.11 -1.99
CA GLU A 27 4.11 0.11 -2.01
C GLU A 27 3.55 1.51 -1.71
N GLU A 28 4.02 2.16 -0.64
CA GLU A 28 3.65 3.53 -0.27
C GLU A 28 3.93 4.53 -1.40
N THR A 29 5.10 4.39 -2.05
CA THR A 29 5.47 5.24 -3.18
C THR A 29 4.50 5.05 -4.34
N ALA A 30 4.16 3.82 -4.68
CA ALA A 30 3.19 3.52 -5.73
C ALA A 30 1.79 4.08 -5.40
N LEU A 31 1.33 3.92 -4.15
CA LEU A 31 0.05 4.45 -3.68
C LEU A 31 0.01 5.98 -3.73
N SER A 32 1.11 6.66 -3.38
CA SER A 32 1.21 8.12 -3.50
C SER A 32 1.03 8.61 -4.95
N HIS A 33 1.59 7.88 -5.92
CA HIS A 33 1.41 8.19 -7.34
C HIS A 33 -0.03 7.98 -7.81
N ILE A 34 -0.70 6.93 -7.31
CA ILE A 34 -2.13 6.71 -7.60
C ILE A 34 -2.96 7.86 -7.04
N LEU A 35 -2.75 8.24 -5.78
CA LEU A 35 -3.47 9.36 -5.15
C LEU A 35 -3.25 10.67 -5.89
N ASN A 36 -2.01 10.95 -6.32
CA ASN A 36 -1.72 12.12 -7.13
C ASN A 36 -2.45 12.08 -8.48
N ALA A 37 -2.43 10.94 -9.18
CA ALA A 37 -3.13 10.79 -10.45
C ALA A 37 -4.65 10.97 -10.30
N GLU A 38 -5.24 10.49 -9.21
CA GLU A 38 -6.66 10.71 -8.89
C GLU A 38 -6.95 12.21 -8.62
N GLY A 39 -6.01 12.93 -7.99
CA GLY A 39 -6.08 14.38 -7.82
C GLY A 39 -6.01 15.14 -9.15
N GLU A 40 -5.05 14.79 -10.02
CA GLU A 40 -4.91 15.34 -11.37
C GLU A 40 -6.16 15.07 -12.23
N LYS A 41 -6.76 13.88 -12.10
CA LYS A 41 -8.04 13.53 -12.74
C LYS A 41 -9.15 14.51 -12.35
N LEU A 42 -9.32 14.81 -11.06
CA LEU A 42 -10.33 15.78 -10.60
C LEU A 42 -10.05 17.19 -11.11
N GLN A 43 -8.80 17.65 -11.02
CA GLN A 43 -8.41 18.95 -11.56
C GLN A 43 -8.74 19.06 -13.05
N ARG A 44 -8.46 18.00 -13.81
CA ARG A 44 -8.72 17.97 -15.25
C ARG A 44 -10.21 17.96 -15.58
N ILE A 45 -11.02 17.31 -14.75
CA ILE A 45 -12.49 17.31 -14.85
C ILE A 45 -13.05 18.70 -14.55
N PHE A 46 -12.58 19.35 -13.49
CA PHE A 46 -13.03 20.70 -13.13
C PHE A 46 -12.61 21.80 -14.11
N ALA A 47 -11.64 21.52 -14.98
CA ALA A 47 -11.22 22.42 -16.05
C ALA A 47 -12.14 22.40 -17.30
N PHE A 48 -13.16 21.53 -17.37
CA PHE A 48 -14.10 21.53 -18.49
C PHE A 48 -15.14 22.63 -18.39
N ASP A 49 -15.33 23.37 -19.49
CA ASP A 49 -16.45 24.30 -19.63
C ASP A 49 -17.78 23.55 -19.64
N ASN A 50 -18.78 24.08 -18.92
CA ASN A 50 -20.12 23.48 -18.76
C ASN A 50 -20.15 22.12 -18.03
N ILE A 51 -19.25 21.88 -17.08
CA ILE A 51 -19.34 20.71 -16.22
C ILE A 51 -20.66 20.70 -15.42
N THR A 52 -21.32 19.55 -15.37
CA THR A 52 -22.56 19.40 -14.61
C THR A 52 -22.27 18.95 -13.17
N PRO A 53 -23.13 19.31 -12.19
CA PRO A 53 -23.00 18.81 -10.82
C PRO A 53 -22.96 17.28 -10.72
N GLU A 54 -23.69 16.58 -11.59
CA GLU A 54 -23.71 15.11 -11.64
C GLU A 54 -22.36 14.54 -12.06
N THR A 55 -21.67 15.21 -13.00
CA THR A 55 -20.33 14.82 -13.44
C THR A 55 -19.31 15.01 -12.32
N VAL A 56 -19.40 16.14 -11.59
CA VAL A 56 -18.56 16.41 -10.41
C VAL A 56 -18.78 15.35 -9.34
N LEU A 57 -20.04 15.04 -9.02
CA LEU A 57 -20.38 14.06 -8.00
C LEU A 57 -19.90 12.65 -8.38
N ALA A 58 -20.09 12.23 -9.64
CA ALA A 58 -19.61 10.95 -10.14
C ALA A 58 -18.08 10.85 -10.08
N ALA A 59 -17.37 11.91 -10.46
CA ALA A 59 -15.92 11.97 -10.38
C ALA A 59 -15.43 11.88 -8.93
N ASN A 60 -16.08 12.60 -8.00
CA ASN A 60 -15.76 12.56 -6.59
C ASN A 60 -15.98 11.16 -5.99
N HIS A 61 -17.11 10.50 -6.28
CA HIS A 61 -17.34 9.13 -5.82
C HIS A 61 -16.36 8.12 -6.41
N SER A 62 -15.91 8.32 -7.67
CA SER A 62 -14.84 7.50 -8.23
C SER A 62 -13.53 7.64 -7.45
N VAL A 63 -13.12 8.86 -7.11
CA VAL A 63 -11.92 9.10 -6.31
C VAL A 63 -12.07 8.58 -4.88
N GLU A 64 -13.21 8.82 -4.25
CA GLU A 64 -13.55 8.28 -2.93
C GLU A 64 -13.43 6.75 -2.90
N SER A 65 -13.93 6.06 -3.94
CA SER A 65 -13.80 4.62 -4.07
C SER A 65 -12.33 4.17 -4.15
N THR A 66 -11.48 4.88 -4.90
CA THR A 66 -10.05 4.59 -4.97
C THR A 66 -9.38 4.78 -3.61
N VAL A 67 -9.65 5.91 -2.94
CA VAL A 67 -9.11 6.22 -1.61
C VAL A 67 -9.53 5.17 -0.58
N ASN A 68 -10.79 4.75 -0.60
CA ASN A 68 -11.29 3.70 0.30
C ASN A 68 -10.63 2.34 0.04
N ALA A 69 -10.36 1.99 -1.23
CA ALA A 69 -9.63 0.78 -1.57
C ALA A 69 -8.18 0.83 -1.05
N ILE A 70 -7.51 1.97 -1.17
CA ILE A 70 -6.16 2.20 -0.63
C ILE A 70 -6.17 2.07 0.89
N ALA A 71 -7.12 2.71 1.58
CA ALA A 71 -7.26 2.56 3.04
C ALA A 71 -7.47 1.09 3.48
N GLY A 72 -8.16 0.30 2.67
CA GLY A 72 -8.28 -1.14 2.88
C GLY A 72 -6.96 -1.90 2.75
N LEU A 73 -6.13 -1.55 1.75
CA LEU A 73 -4.78 -2.10 1.57
C LEU A 73 -3.88 -1.75 2.76
N GLU A 74 -3.88 -0.48 3.19
CA GLU A 74 -3.14 0.00 4.36
C GLU A 74 -3.50 -0.76 5.64
N SER A 75 -4.80 -1.00 5.87
CA SER A 75 -5.26 -1.79 7.01
C SER A 75 -4.75 -3.24 6.95
N VAL A 76 -4.75 -3.85 5.76
CA VAL A 76 -4.21 -5.21 5.56
C VAL A 76 -2.69 -5.23 5.76
N LEU A 77 -1.98 -4.21 5.29
CA LEU A 77 -0.54 -4.07 5.51
C LEU A 77 -0.22 -3.94 7.00
N GLU A 78 -0.93 -3.08 7.72
CA GLU A 78 -0.80 -2.94 9.17
C GLU A 78 -1.01 -4.28 9.89
N MET A 79 -2.07 -5.02 9.53
CA MET A 79 -2.33 -6.35 10.10
C MET A 79 -1.19 -7.35 9.84
N LYS A 80 -0.59 -7.33 8.64
CA LYS A 80 0.57 -8.17 8.32
C LYS A 80 1.80 -7.78 9.15
N LEU A 81 2.09 -6.48 9.26
CA LEU A 81 3.25 -5.99 10.02
C LEU A 81 3.12 -6.27 11.52
N ARG A 82 1.90 -6.25 12.07
CA ARG A 82 1.62 -6.64 13.46
C ARG A 82 1.99 -8.09 13.78
N LEU A 83 2.06 -9.00 12.81
CA LEU A 83 2.54 -10.36 13.04
C LEU A 83 4.02 -10.42 13.45
N PHE A 84 4.76 -9.34 13.22
CA PHE A 84 6.19 -9.22 13.48
C PHE A 84 6.53 -8.22 14.59
N THR A 85 5.57 -7.78 15.41
CA THR A 85 5.86 -6.83 16.51
C THR A 85 6.77 -7.43 17.59
N ASP A 86 6.71 -8.74 17.81
CA ASP A 86 7.57 -9.45 18.76
C ASP A 86 8.93 -9.85 18.14
N CYS A 87 9.14 -9.45 16.89
CA CYS A 87 10.36 -9.66 16.13
C CYS A 87 11.36 -8.49 16.31
N ALA A 88 11.27 -7.69 17.37
CA ALA A 88 12.34 -6.76 17.70
C ALA A 88 13.60 -7.55 18.11
N CYS A 89 14.71 -7.34 17.40
CA CYS A 89 15.99 -8.00 17.66
C CYS A 89 16.36 -7.86 19.14
N ASN A 90 16.65 -8.98 19.82
CA ASN A 90 17.30 -8.90 21.13
C ASN A 90 18.56 -8.04 21.00
N PRO A 91 18.82 -7.09 21.91
CA PRO A 91 20.07 -6.36 21.91
C PRO A 91 21.25 -7.34 21.98
N PRO A 92 22.42 -7.00 21.40
CA PRO A 92 23.59 -7.85 21.47
C PRO A 92 23.87 -8.20 22.94
N ARG A 93 23.97 -9.51 23.24
CA ARG A 93 24.38 -9.97 24.57
C ARG A 93 25.83 -9.50 24.77
N SER A 94 26.01 -8.56 25.70
CA SER A 94 27.29 -8.18 26.27
C SER A 94 27.97 -9.35 26.96
#